data_AF-A0A3M0XUM2-F1
#
_entry.id   AF-A0A3M0XUM2-F1
#
_cell.length_a   1.000
_cell.length_b   1.000
_cell.length_c   1.000
_cell.angle_alpha   90.00
_cell.angle_beta   90.00
_cell.angle_gamma   90.00
#
_symmetry.space_group_name_H-M   'P 1'
#
loop_
_entity.id
_entity.type
_entity.pdbx_description
1 polymer ?
#
loop_
_entity_poly.entity_id
_entity_poly.type
_entity_poly.pdbx_seq_one_letter_code
_entity_poly.pdbx_strand_id
1 'polypeptide(L)'
;MLLRVEALTVAQRAPAAAAAVWAAVILIAAVALLAGALWFRRWLQSRMDAPSSEPSLLTLQQIRALHAAGTITSEERDALRAAAMTRTLGNGRAAAAQTDGGSGETCLRAPPGVDLTGEPLPRVDAPLEEDEDGPENPRPSSPS
;
A
#
# COMPACT_ATOMS: atom_id res chain seq x y z
N MET A 1 7.58 -3.00 75.96
CA MET A 1 7.34 -2.26 74.70
C MET A 1 7.81 -2.98 73.44
N LEU A 2 8.77 -3.91 73.50
CA LEU A 2 9.30 -4.62 72.31
C LEU A 2 8.32 -5.63 71.68
N LEU A 3 7.45 -6.28 72.48
CA LEU A 3 6.48 -7.27 71.98
C LEU A 3 5.38 -6.72 71.07
N ARG A 4 5.16 -5.39 71.02
CA ARG A 4 4.16 -4.78 70.13
C ARG A 4 4.66 -4.52 68.71
N VAL A 5 5.98 -4.49 68.51
CA VAL A 5 6.56 -4.16 67.20
C VAL A 5 6.53 -5.37 66.25
N GLU A 6 6.67 -6.59 66.78
CA GLU A 6 6.69 -7.80 65.95
C GLU A 6 5.31 -8.12 65.35
N ALA A 7 4.22 -7.90 66.11
CA ALA A 7 2.86 -8.17 65.65
C ALA A 7 2.42 -7.30 64.46
N LEU A 8 2.97 -6.09 64.33
CA LEU A 8 2.65 -5.18 63.21
C LEU A 8 3.25 -5.66 61.88
N THR A 9 4.37 -6.38 61.90
CA THR A 9 5.06 -6.81 60.67
C THR A 9 4.40 -8.02 60.00
N VAL A 10 3.75 -8.89 60.76
CA VAL A 10 3.07 -10.09 60.22
C VAL A 10 1.73 -9.73 59.57
N ALA A 11 0.97 -8.81 60.17
CA ALA A 11 -0.30 -8.35 59.60
C ALA A 11 -0.13 -7.61 58.25
N GLN A 12 1.04 -7.03 58.00
CA GLN A 12 1.31 -6.25 56.80
C GLN A 12 1.71 -7.10 55.57
N ARG A 13 2.05 -8.38 55.75
CA ARG A 13 2.46 -9.28 54.64
C ARG A 13 1.29 -9.98 53.95
N ALA A 14 0.17 -10.19 54.65
CA ALA A 14 -1.04 -10.76 54.08
C ALA A 14 -1.61 -9.99 52.87
N PRO A 15 -1.68 -8.63 52.86
CA PRO A 15 -2.19 -7.89 51.69
C PRO A 15 -1.21 -7.89 50.51
N ALA A 16 0.10 -8.05 50.76
CA ALA A 16 1.11 -8.00 49.71
C ALA A 16 1.03 -9.21 48.76
N ALA A 17 0.78 -10.41 49.31
CA ALA A 17 0.60 -11.61 48.51
C ALA A 17 -0.65 -11.54 47.61
N ALA A 18 -1.77 -11.08 48.17
CA ALA A 18 -3.01 -10.89 47.41
C ALA A 18 -2.84 -9.83 46.31
N ALA A 19 -2.17 -8.71 46.61
CA ALA A 19 -1.86 -7.67 45.61
C ALA A 19 -0.97 -8.21 44.48
N ALA A 20 0.04 -9.02 44.78
CA ALA A 20 0.91 -9.63 43.79
C ALA A 20 0.15 -10.58 42.84
N VAL A 21 -0.79 -11.37 43.37
CA VAL A 21 -1.64 -12.25 42.54
C VAL A 21 -2.51 -11.44 41.59
N TRP A 22 -3.20 -10.39 42.08
CA TRP A 22 -4.02 -9.54 41.23
C TRP A 22 -3.20 -8.78 40.17
N ALA A 23 -2.00 -8.32 40.53
CA ALA A 23 -1.09 -7.70 39.56
C ALA A 23 -0.70 -8.67 38.44
N ALA A 24 -0.37 -9.92 38.78
CA ALA A 24 -0.07 -10.95 37.79
C ALA A 24 -1.28 -11.27 36.89
N VAL A 25 -2.49 -11.35 37.46
CA VAL A 25 -3.73 -11.58 36.70
C VAL A 25 -3.98 -10.43 35.70
N ILE A 26 -3.85 -9.18 36.14
CA ILE A 26 -4.01 -8.00 35.27
C ILE A 26 -2.97 -8.00 34.15
N LEU A 27 -1.72 -8.34 34.47
CA LEU A 27 -0.65 -8.42 33.46
C LEU A 27 -0.95 -9.48 32.40
N ILE A 28 -1.34 -10.68 32.82
CA ILE A 28 -1.71 -11.77 31.91
C ILE A 28 -2.91 -11.36 31.05
N ALA A 29 -3.92 -10.72 31.65
CA ALA A 29 -5.08 -10.21 30.93
C ALA A 29 -4.67 -9.16 29.87
N ALA A 30 -3.78 -8.23 30.21
CA ALA A 30 -3.28 -7.22 29.28
C ALA A 30 -2.51 -7.85 28.11
N VAL A 31 -1.66 -8.83 28.38
CA VAL A 31 -0.92 -9.58 27.33
C VAL A 31 -1.89 -10.36 26.45
N ALA A 32 -2.88 -11.04 27.03
CA ALA A 32 -3.90 -11.77 26.27
C ALA A 32 -4.74 -10.84 25.39
N LEU A 33 -5.07 -9.65 25.88
CA LEU A 33 -5.82 -8.63 25.13
C LEU A 33 -4.99 -8.09 23.96
N LEU A 34 -3.70 -7.80 24.18
CA LEU A 34 -2.79 -7.38 23.12
C LEU A 34 -2.58 -8.47 22.07
N ALA A 35 -2.32 -9.70 22.49
CA ALA A 35 -2.17 -10.86 21.61
C ALA A 35 -3.46 -11.11 20.81
N GLY A 36 -4.61 -11.04 21.49
CA GLY A 36 -5.94 -11.15 20.86
C GLY A 36 -6.19 -10.05 19.84
N ALA A 37 -5.83 -8.79 20.14
CA ALA A 37 -5.98 -7.67 19.21
C ALA A 37 -5.08 -7.83 17.97
N LEU A 38 -3.82 -8.27 18.15
CA LEU A 38 -2.91 -8.53 17.04
C LEU A 38 -3.37 -9.72 16.19
N TRP A 39 -3.85 -10.79 16.83
CA TRP A 39 -4.41 -11.95 16.15
C TRP A 39 -5.67 -11.59 15.38
N PHE A 40 -6.59 -10.83 15.99
CA PHE A 40 -7.81 -10.35 15.36
C PHE A 40 -7.51 -9.41 14.19
N ARG A 41 -6.56 -8.49 14.34
CA ARG A 41 -6.08 -7.63 13.25
C ARG A 41 -5.53 -8.45 12.09
N ARG A 42 -4.71 -9.47 12.38
CA ARG A 42 -4.17 -10.38 11.36
C ARG A 42 -5.29 -11.17 10.68
N TRP A 43 -6.27 -11.65 11.43
CA TRP A 43 -7.42 -12.37 10.91
C TRP A 43 -8.29 -11.51 10.00
N LEU A 44 -8.51 -10.24 10.36
CA LEU A 44 -9.21 -9.26 9.53
C LEU A 44 -8.46 -8.99 8.23
N GLN A 45 -7.13 -8.80 8.29
CA GLN A 45 -6.31 -8.67 7.09
C GLN A 45 -6.49 -9.89 6.19
N SER A 46 -6.37 -11.11 6.73
CA SER A 46 -6.58 -12.34 5.95
C SER A 46 -7.98 -12.50 5.35
N ARG A 47 -9.00 -11.79 5.84
CA ARG A 47 -10.36 -11.81 5.26
C ARG A 47 -10.64 -10.66 4.30
N MET A 48 -10.02 -9.50 4.50
CA MET A 48 -10.16 -8.34 3.62
C MET A 48 -9.17 -8.37 2.47
N ASP A 49 -8.08 -9.13 2.61
CA ASP A 49 -7.22 -9.59 1.53
C ASP A 49 -8.02 -10.59 0.66
N ALA A 50 -8.99 -10.08 -0.09
CA ALA A 50 -9.18 -10.55 -1.46
C ALA A 50 -7.80 -10.55 -2.16
N PRO A 51 -7.54 -11.36 -3.19
CA PRO A 51 -6.21 -11.60 -3.77
C PRO A 51 -5.58 -10.39 -4.51
N SER A 52 -5.67 -9.20 -3.94
CA SER A 52 -4.95 -7.96 -4.28
C SER A 52 -3.92 -7.59 -3.21
N SER A 53 -3.50 -8.55 -2.38
CA SER A 53 -2.35 -8.40 -1.48
C SER A 53 -1.06 -8.70 -2.25
N GLU A 54 -0.65 -7.75 -3.10
CA GLU A 54 0.76 -7.67 -3.48
C GLU A 54 1.59 -7.56 -2.20
N PRO A 55 2.66 -8.36 -2.03
CA PRO A 55 3.50 -8.31 -0.85
C PRO A 55 4.21 -6.96 -0.84
N SER A 56 3.63 -5.94 -0.16
CA SER A 56 4.13 -4.58 0.05
C SER A 56 5.47 -4.38 -0.65
N LEU A 57 5.42 -4.23 -1.97
CA LEU A 57 6.62 -4.25 -2.79
C LEU A 57 7.49 -3.12 -2.24
N LEU A 58 8.75 -3.43 -1.92
CA LEU A 58 9.76 -2.41 -1.69
C LEU A 58 9.78 -1.55 -2.94
N THR A 59 9.03 -0.44 -2.91
CA THR A 59 8.89 0.41 -4.07
C THR A 59 10.27 0.95 -4.42
N LEU A 60 10.52 1.27 -5.68
CA LEU A 60 11.79 1.90 -6.07
C LEU A 60 12.10 3.15 -5.23
N GLN A 61 11.06 3.81 -4.71
CA GLN A 61 11.17 4.93 -3.78
C GLN A 61 11.67 4.50 -2.38
N GLN A 62 11.19 3.39 -1.82
CA GLN A 62 11.70 2.85 -0.55
C GLN A 62 13.15 2.35 -0.69
N ILE A 63 13.51 1.71 -1.79
CA ILE A 63 14.90 1.30 -2.06
C ILE A 63 15.82 2.54 -2.14
N ARG A 64 15.36 3.62 -2.76
CA ARG A 64 16.10 4.89 -2.80
C ARG A 64 16.23 5.53 -1.42
N ALA A 65 15.18 5.48 -0.60
CA ALA A 65 15.21 5.98 0.76
C ALA A 65 16.21 5.21 1.65
N LEU A 66 16.26 3.88 1.53
CA LEU A 66 17.21 3.03 2.25
C LEU A 66 18.68 3.33 1.87
N HIS A 67 18.95 3.55 0.58
CA HIS A 67 20.30 3.94 0.15
C HIS A 67 20.67 5.35 0.63
N ALA A 68 19.72 6.30 0.59
CA ALA A 68 19.95 7.65 1.12
C ALA A 68 20.18 7.67 2.64
N ALA A 69 19.54 6.75 3.36
CA ALA A 69 19.75 6.54 4.80
C ALA A 69 21.07 5.81 5.12
N GLY A 70 21.81 5.33 4.11
CA GLY A 70 23.06 4.58 4.31
C GLY A 70 22.87 3.20 4.94
N THR A 71 21.64 2.67 4.95
CA THR A 71 21.33 1.36 5.57
C THR A 71 21.64 0.19 4.65
N ILE A 72 21.82 0.44 3.35
CA ILE A 72 22.19 -0.55 2.34
C ILE A 72 23.33 -0.01 1.50
N THR A 73 24.21 -0.91 1.05
CA THR A 73 25.31 -0.60 0.16
C THR A 73 24.83 -0.40 -1.29
N SER A 74 25.67 0.20 -2.14
CA SER A 74 25.35 0.40 -3.56
C SER A 74 25.16 -0.93 -4.30
N GLU A 75 25.91 -1.97 -3.92
CA GLU A 75 25.82 -3.31 -4.51
C GLU A 75 24.48 -3.97 -4.16
N GLU A 76 24.05 -3.87 -2.90
CA GLU A 76 22.76 -4.40 -2.44
C GLU A 76 21.58 -3.66 -3.09
N ARG A 77 21.70 -2.35 -3.27
CA ARG A 77 20.69 -1.54 -3.98
C ARG A 77 20.50 -2.03 -5.42
N ASP A 78 21.59 -2.34 -6.11
CA ASP A 78 21.54 -2.76 -7.51
C ASP A 78 20.99 -4.19 -7.63
N ALA A 79 21.30 -5.08 -6.69
CA ALA A 79 20.69 -6.40 -6.57
C ALA A 79 19.18 -6.33 -6.31
N LEU A 80 18.74 -5.46 -5.40
CA LEU A 80 17.32 -5.23 -5.09
C LEU A 80 16.57 -4.63 -6.29
N ARG A 81 17.20 -3.70 -7.01
CA ARG A 81 16.64 -3.11 -8.23
C ARG A 81 16.47 -4.15 -9.34
N ALA A 82 17.47 -4.99 -9.56
CA ALA A 82 17.42 -6.09 -10.52
C ALA A 82 16.34 -7.11 -10.16
N ALA A 83 16.22 -7.47 -8.87
CA ALA A 83 15.18 -8.36 -8.38
C ALA A 83 13.77 -7.78 -8.58
N ALA A 84 13.59 -6.48 -8.30
CA ALA A 84 12.32 -5.79 -8.51
C ALA A 84 11.93 -5.75 -10.00
N MET A 85 12.87 -5.43 -10.89
CA MET A 85 12.63 -5.38 -12.35
C MET A 85 12.30 -6.75 -12.94
N THR A 86 13.01 -7.80 -12.53
CA THR A 86 12.76 -9.17 -13.00
C THR A 86 11.35 -9.63 -12.60
N ARG A 87 10.86 -9.20 -11.43
CA ARG A 87 9.56 -9.58 -10.91
C ARG A 87 8.40 -8.80 -11.53
N THR A 88 8.58 -7.51 -11.80
CA THR A 88 7.58 -6.70 -12.53
C THR A 88 7.43 -7.19 -13.97
N LEU A 89 8.54 -7.53 -14.64
CA LEU A 89 8.52 -8.09 -15.99
C LEU A 89 7.98 -9.53 -16.03
N GLY A 90 8.30 -10.35 -15.01
CA GLY A 90 7.80 -11.72 -14.87
C GLY A 90 6.29 -11.80 -14.62
N ASN A 91 5.75 -10.90 -13.78
CA ASN A 91 4.32 -10.82 -13.52
C ASN A 91 3.51 -10.30 -14.71
N GLY A 92 4.11 -9.54 -15.65
CA GLY A 92 3.44 -9.11 -16.88
C GLY A 92 3.04 -10.26 -17.81
N ARG A 93 3.79 -11.37 -17.80
CA ARG A 93 3.46 -12.58 -18.57
C ARG A 93 2.44 -13.49 -17.87
N ALA A 94 2.40 -13.51 -16.55
CA ALA A 94 1.42 -14.27 -15.78
C ALA A 94 0.07 -13.54 -15.66
N ALA A 95 0.06 -12.21 -15.62
CA ALA A 95 -1.16 -11.40 -15.62
C ALA A 95 -1.95 -11.50 -16.94
N ALA A 96 -1.27 -11.71 -18.08
CA ALA A 96 -1.93 -11.96 -19.36
C ALA A 96 -2.65 -13.32 -19.43
N ALA A 97 -2.40 -14.24 -18.48
CA ALA A 97 -3.01 -15.56 -18.45
C ALA A 97 -4.16 -15.69 -17.42
N GLN A 98 -4.45 -14.66 -16.61
CA GLN A 98 -5.50 -14.71 -15.56
C GLN A 98 -6.61 -13.67 -15.70
N THR A 99 -6.66 -12.91 -16.80
CA THR A 99 -7.78 -11.99 -17.11
C THR A 99 -8.77 -12.60 -18.10
N ASP A 100 -9.13 -13.87 -17.92
CA ASP A 100 -10.26 -14.51 -18.63
C ASP A 100 -11.24 -15.06 -17.58
N GLY A 101 -12.06 -14.18 -17.02
CA GLY A 101 -13.12 -14.61 -16.12
C GLY A 101 -13.65 -13.51 -15.21
N GLY A 102 -14.46 -12.59 -15.73
CA GLY A 102 -15.23 -11.70 -14.85
C GLY A 102 -15.76 -10.42 -15.47
N SER A 103 -16.72 -10.55 -16.38
CA SER A 103 -17.93 -9.72 -16.48
C SER A 103 -17.84 -8.20 -16.20
N GLY A 104 -17.93 -7.41 -17.28
CA GLY A 104 -18.87 -6.29 -17.30
C GLY A 104 -18.30 -4.88 -17.19
N GLU A 105 -17.42 -4.48 -18.11
CA GLU A 105 -17.43 -3.16 -18.75
C GLU A 105 -16.29 -3.12 -19.77
N THR A 106 -16.67 -3.02 -21.04
CA THR A 106 -15.81 -3.01 -22.22
C THR A 106 -14.86 -1.82 -22.21
N CYS A 107 -13.70 -1.95 -21.57
CA CYS A 107 -12.55 -1.12 -21.89
C CYS A 107 -11.93 -1.68 -23.19
N LEU A 108 -12.52 -1.28 -24.32
CA LEU A 108 -11.93 -1.49 -25.64
C LEU A 108 -10.66 -0.63 -25.74
N ARG A 109 -9.54 -1.15 -25.23
CA ARG A 109 -8.25 -0.50 -25.38
C ARG A 109 -7.69 -0.90 -26.74
N ALA A 110 -7.81 -0.01 -27.73
CA ALA A 110 -7.30 -0.26 -29.06
C ALA A 110 -5.76 -0.47 -29.06
N PRO A 111 -5.24 -1.36 -29.92
CA PRO A 111 -3.80 -1.54 -30.13
C PRO A 111 -3.13 -0.23 -30.54
N PRO A 112 -1.84 0.00 -30.17
CA PRO A 112 -1.14 1.23 -30.53
C PRO A 112 -1.09 1.39 -32.06
N GLY A 113 -1.61 2.53 -32.57
CA GLY A 113 -1.64 2.87 -34.00
C GLY A 113 -3.02 2.74 -34.68
N VAL A 114 -4.05 2.31 -33.95
CA VAL A 114 -5.41 2.10 -34.47
C VAL A 114 -6.41 2.81 -33.54
N ASP A 115 -7.42 3.46 -34.11
CA ASP A 115 -8.52 4.07 -33.37
C ASP A 115 -9.44 3.00 -32.74
N LEU A 116 -10.29 3.42 -31.78
CA LEU A 116 -11.31 2.61 -31.11
C LEU A 116 -12.32 1.98 -32.09
N THR A 117 -12.40 2.51 -33.31
CA THR A 117 -13.21 2.02 -34.43
C THR A 117 -12.51 0.95 -35.28
N GLY A 118 -11.22 0.71 -35.07
CA GLY A 118 -10.43 -0.21 -35.88
C GLY A 118 -9.78 0.43 -37.12
N GLU A 119 -9.97 1.74 -37.33
CA GLU A 119 -9.33 2.45 -38.43
C GLU A 119 -7.90 2.90 -38.07
N PRO A 120 -6.93 2.81 -39.01
CA PRO A 120 -5.58 3.31 -38.78
C PRO A 120 -5.61 4.83 -38.58
N LEU A 121 -4.94 5.30 -37.52
CA LEU A 121 -4.88 6.73 -37.21
C LEU A 121 -4.29 7.52 -38.41
N PRO A 122 -4.88 8.67 -38.79
CA PRO A 122 -4.32 9.53 -39.82
C PRO A 122 -2.92 9.95 -39.39
N ARG A 123 -1.93 9.69 -40.26
CA ARG A 123 -0.53 10.08 -40.00
C ARG A 123 -0.48 11.61 -39.98
N VAL A 124 0.07 12.16 -38.89
CA VAL A 124 0.26 13.60 -38.67
C VAL A 124 1.18 14.24 -39.72
N ASP A 125 1.83 13.44 -40.57
CA ASP A 125 2.68 13.90 -41.68
C ASP A 125 1.88 14.23 -42.96
N ALA A 126 0.55 14.10 -42.95
CA ALA A 126 -0.26 14.61 -44.04
C ALA A 126 -0.16 16.15 -44.05
N PRO A 127 0.28 16.78 -45.16
CA PRO A 127 0.23 18.22 -45.30
C PRO A 127 -1.18 18.68 -44.98
N LEU A 128 -1.33 19.57 -44.00
CA LEU A 128 -2.58 20.28 -43.79
C LEU A 128 -2.82 21.07 -45.08
N GLU A 129 -3.76 20.60 -45.91
CA GLU A 129 -4.39 21.48 -46.89
C GLU A 129 -5.11 22.54 -46.05
N GLU A 130 -4.45 23.70 -45.93
CA GLU A 130 -5.02 24.89 -45.32
C GLU A 130 -6.21 25.31 -46.17
N ASP A 131 -7.40 24.86 -45.81
CA ASP A 131 -8.65 25.45 -46.26
C ASP A 131 -8.71 26.89 -45.69
N GLU A 132 -8.10 27.83 -46.42
CA GLU A 132 -8.34 29.28 -46.33
C GLU A 132 -9.80 29.56 -46.72
N ASP A 133 -10.74 29.40 -45.79
CA ASP A 133 -12.04 30.10 -45.84
C ASP A 133 -12.75 30.01 -44.47
N GLY A 134 -12.11 30.58 -43.45
CA GLY A 134 -12.76 30.84 -42.16
C GLY A 134 -13.50 32.18 -42.21
N PRO A 135 -14.82 32.25 -41.92
CA PRO A 135 -15.57 33.48 -42.01
C PRO A 135 -15.08 34.52 -41.00
N GLU A 136 -14.71 35.69 -41.55
CA GLU A 136 -14.37 36.93 -40.86
C GLU A 136 -15.36 37.22 -39.73
N ASN A 137 -14.89 37.17 -38.48
CA ASN A 137 -15.70 37.49 -37.30
C ASN A 137 -15.64 39.01 -37.06
N PRO A 138 -16.72 39.78 -37.29
CA PRO A 138 -16.70 41.22 -37.11
C PRO A 138 -16.59 41.57 -35.62
N ARG A 139 -15.53 42.31 -35.27
CA ARG A 139 -15.30 42.81 -33.91
C ARG A 139 -16.41 43.80 -33.51
N PRO A 140 -17.05 43.65 -32.33
CA PRO A 140 -17.96 44.66 -31.83
C PRO A 140 -17.18 45.90 -31.35
N SER A 141 -17.51 47.05 -31.95
CA SER A 141 -17.03 48.38 -31.57
C SER A 141 -17.50 48.76 -30.17
N SER A 142 -16.55 49.14 -29.31
CA SER A 142 -16.81 49.65 -27.95
C SER A 142 -17.44 51.05 -27.97
N PRO A 143 -18.51 51.31 -27.22
CA PRO A 143 -19.02 52.67 -27.03
C PRO A 143 -18.25 53.42 -25.93
N SER A 144 -17.99 54.71 -26.19
CA SER A 144 -17.38 55.71 -25.31
C SER A 144 -18.28 56.19 -24.19
#